data_AF-A0A1B9CWL4-F1
#
_entry.id   AF-A0A1B9CWL4-F1
#
_cell.length_a   1.000
_cell.length_b   1.000
_cell.length_c   1.000
_cell.angle_alpha   90.00
_cell.angle_beta   90.00
_cell.angle_gamma   90.00
#
_symmetry.space_group_name_H-M   'P 1'
#
loop_
_entity.id
_entity.type
_entity.pdbx_description
1 polymer ?
#
loop_
_entity_poly.entity_id
_entity_poly.type
_entity_poly.pdbx_seq_one_letter_code
_entity_poly.pdbx_strand_id
1 'polypeptide(L)'
;MAIPVHEPIRQVERPVADRPRAHGPRRRRALGVDEGLMGVALLAGPANVIMQLARPGVGYGVLESRVESGRVDLHPIKRARTTFTYLAVATMGSDAQKDAFRRAVNRAHAQVYSTPESPVHYNAFDPDLQLWVGACLYKGGVDIYRMFIGELDGEDADRHYREGMALATTLQVPPEMWPADRAAFDRYWQESLAQVHIDEAVREYLYPIAA
;
A
#
# COMPACT_ATOMS: atom_id res chain seq x y z
N MET A 1 -26.05 17.80 1.59
CA MET A 1 -26.46 17.22 0.30
C MET A 1 -25.59 16.00 0.07
N ALA A 2 -26.11 14.79 0.32
CA ALA A 2 -25.33 13.55 0.24
C ALA A 2 -25.12 13.19 -1.24
N ILE A 3 -23.86 13.16 -1.67
CA ILE A 3 -23.49 12.59 -2.96
C ILE A 3 -23.62 11.07 -2.82
N PRO A 4 -24.45 10.38 -3.62
CA PRO A 4 -24.55 8.94 -3.54
C PRO A 4 -23.26 8.32 -4.11
N VAL A 5 -22.39 7.84 -3.24
CA VAL A 5 -21.19 7.08 -3.62
C VAL A 5 -21.59 5.62 -3.77
N HIS A 6 -22.25 5.26 -4.87
CA HIS A 6 -22.77 3.89 -5.02
C HIS A 6 -22.72 3.32 -6.44
N GLU A 7 -21.67 3.62 -7.20
CA GLU A 7 -21.25 2.69 -8.26
C GLU A 7 -19.91 2.06 -7.89
N PRO A 8 -19.89 0.77 -7.49
CA PRO A 8 -18.66 0.06 -7.20
C PRO A 8 -17.76 0.10 -8.44
N ILE A 9 -16.50 0.51 -8.27
CA ILE A 9 -15.50 0.37 -9.32
C ILE A 9 -15.22 -1.13 -9.46
N ARG A 10 -15.90 -1.77 -10.41
CA ARG A 10 -15.97 -3.23 -10.58
C ARG A 10 -14.63 -3.94 -10.70
N GLN A 11 -13.54 -3.21 -10.93
CA GLN A 11 -12.17 -3.70 -11.09
C GLN A 11 -11.41 -3.75 -9.77
N VAL A 12 -11.66 -2.81 -8.84
CA VAL A 12 -10.89 -2.62 -7.59
C VAL A 12 -11.43 -3.53 -6.48
N GLU A 13 -12.73 -3.80 -6.45
CA GLU A 13 -13.38 -4.68 -5.46
C GLU A 13 -13.14 -6.17 -5.70
N ARG A 14 -12.30 -6.54 -6.67
CA ARG A 14 -12.13 -7.93 -7.09
C ARG A 14 -11.06 -8.66 -6.27
N PRO A 15 -11.32 -9.92 -5.89
CA PRO A 15 -10.28 -10.82 -5.39
C PRO A 15 -9.07 -10.87 -6.32
N VAL A 16 -7.87 -11.01 -5.77
CA VAL A 16 -6.61 -11.19 -6.50
C VAL A 16 -6.58 -12.55 -7.21
N ALA A 17 -7.23 -13.56 -6.63
CA ALA A 17 -7.36 -14.90 -7.20
C ALA A 17 -8.36 -15.00 -8.38
N ASP A 18 -9.19 -13.97 -8.59
CA ASP A 18 -10.16 -13.96 -9.69
C ASP A 18 -9.52 -14.20 -11.06
N ARG A 19 -10.22 -14.94 -11.94
CA ARG A 19 -9.84 -15.07 -13.35
C ARG A 19 -9.99 -13.73 -14.09
N PRO A 20 -9.22 -13.50 -15.17
CA PRO A 20 -9.42 -12.35 -16.01
C PRO A 20 -10.85 -12.25 -16.53
N ARG A 21 -11.37 -11.03 -16.60
CA ARG A 21 -12.55 -10.71 -17.39
C ARG A 21 -12.11 -10.50 -18.83
N ALA A 22 -12.89 -11.06 -19.76
CA ALA A 22 -12.75 -10.77 -21.18
C ALA A 22 -12.89 -9.25 -21.39
N HIS A 23 -11.80 -8.60 -21.77
CA HIS A 23 -11.84 -7.19 -22.14
C HIS A 23 -12.17 -7.10 -23.63
N GLY A 24 -13.24 -6.36 -23.97
CA GLY A 24 -13.45 -5.91 -25.35
C GLY A 24 -12.25 -5.05 -25.81
N PRO A 25 -12.03 -4.90 -27.12
CA PRO A 25 -10.83 -4.24 -27.65
C PRO A 25 -10.73 -2.80 -27.15
N ARG A 26 -9.82 -2.54 -26.20
CA ARG A 26 -9.50 -1.18 -25.75
C ARG A 26 -8.69 -0.48 -26.85
N ARG A 27 -9.21 0.65 -27.35
CA ARG A 27 -8.44 1.57 -28.20
C ARG A 27 -7.18 1.98 -27.45
N ARG A 28 -6.01 1.51 -27.90
CA ARG A 28 -4.70 1.99 -27.45
C ARG A 28 -4.63 3.49 -27.73
N ARG A 29 -4.93 4.32 -26.74
CA ARG A 29 -4.51 5.72 -26.78
C ARG A 29 -3.10 5.72 -26.21
N ALA A 30 -2.11 5.89 -27.08
CA ALA A 30 -0.72 5.99 -26.69
C ALA A 30 -0.53 7.29 -25.91
N LEU A 31 -0.64 7.21 -24.58
CA LEU A 31 0.09 8.10 -23.70
C LEU A 31 1.50 7.51 -23.58
N GLY A 32 2.54 8.34 -23.56
CA GLY A 32 3.91 7.86 -23.37
C GLY A 32 3.98 6.96 -22.14
N VAL A 33 4.67 5.82 -22.25
CA VAL A 33 4.70 4.78 -21.22
C VAL A 33 5.12 5.35 -19.86
N ASP A 34 6.03 6.32 -19.86
CA ASP A 34 6.58 6.94 -18.65
C ASP A 34 5.65 8.00 -18.03
N GLU A 35 5.02 8.85 -18.84
CA GLU A 35 4.08 9.89 -18.36
C GLU A 35 2.74 9.30 -17.90
N GLY A 36 2.26 8.24 -18.57
CA GLY A 36 1.03 7.54 -18.20
C GLY A 36 1.16 6.75 -16.90
N LEU A 37 2.26 6.00 -16.71
CA LEU A 37 2.49 5.25 -15.48
C LEU A 37 2.72 6.17 -14.28
N MET A 38 3.49 7.26 -14.44
CA MET A 38 3.71 8.23 -13.35
C MET A 38 2.42 8.94 -12.94
N GLY A 39 1.60 9.39 -13.90
CA GLY A 39 0.30 10.03 -13.59
C GLY A 39 -0.67 9.10 -12.88
N VAL A 40 -0.68 7.82 -13.26
CA VAL A 40 -1.49 6.78 -12.61
C VAL A 40 -0.98 6.44 -11.22
N ALA A 41 0.34 6.33 -11.04
CA ALA A 41 0.95 6.11 -9.73
C ALA A 41 0.74 7.30 -8.78
N LEU A 42 0.68 8.52 -9.29
CA LEU A 42 0.35 9.75 -8.54
C LEU A 42 -1.10 9.78 -8.05
N LEU A 43 -2.06 9.32 -8.86
CA LEU A 43 -3.48 9.23 -8.46
C LEU A 43 -3.74 8.07 -7.49
N ALA A 44 -3.01 6.97 -7.62
CA ALA A 44 -3.14 5.80 -6.76
C ALA A 44 -2.51 5.98 -5.37
N GLY A 45 -1.50 6.86 -5.27
CA GLY A 45 -0.73 7.11 -4.05
C GLY A 45 -1.60 7.51 -2.86
N PRO A 46 -2.42 8.58 -2.96
CA PRO A 46 -3.31 9.01 -1.87
C PRO A 46 -4.28 7.92 -1.42
N ALA A 47 -4.94 7.22 -2.35
CA ALA A 47 -5.86 6.13 -2.02
C ALA A 47 -5.15 5.00 -1.25
N ASN A 48 -3.93 4.65 -1.66
CA ASN A 48 -3.14 3.63 -0.98
C ASN A 48 -2.70 4.08 0.42
N VAL A 49 -2.31 5.34 0.59
CA VAL A 49 -1.97 5.93 1.89
C VAL A 49 -3.18 5.90 2.82
N ILE A 50 -4.35 6.33 2.34
CA ILE A 50 -5.60 6.27 3.10
C ILE A 50 -5.86 4.84 3.56
N MET A 51 -5.74 3.85 2.66
CA MET A 51 -5.96 2.44 3.02
C MET A 51 -4.98 1.93 4.08
N GLN A 52 -3.70 2.30 3.98
CA GLN A 52 -2.70 1.94 5.00
C GLN A 52 -3.08 2.53 6.37
N LEU A 53 -3.36 3.83 6.42
CA LEU A 53 -3.67 4.56 7.66
C LEU A 53 -5.04 4.22 8.24
N ALA A 54 -5.91 3.56 7.46
CA ALA A 54 -7.21 3.09 7.92
C ALA A 54 -7.09 1.95 8.95
N ARG A 55 -5.92 1.35 9.13
CA ARG A 55 -5.62 0.46 10.26
C ARG A 55 -5.19 1.32 11.46
N PRO A 56 -5.89 1.29 12.62
CA PRO A 56 -5.62 2.24 13.72
C PRO A 56 -4.15 2.34 14.15
N GLY A 57 -3.45 1.21 14.30
CA GLY A 57 -2.04 1.22 14.68
C GLY A 57 -1.12 1.90 13.66
N VAL A 58 -1.45 1.83 12.36
CA VAL A 58 -0.72 2.56 11.30
C VAL A 58 -1.15 4.03 11.28
N GLY A 59 -2.46 4.30 11.37
CA GLY A 59 -3.02 5.65 11.42
C GLY A 59 -2.37 6.50 12.52
N TYR A 60 -2.41 6.02 13.76
CA TYR A 60 -1.79 6.68 14.90
C TYR A 60 -0.26 6.71 14.82
N GLY A 61 0.37 5.65 14.31
CA GLY A 61 1.81 5.65 14.06
C GLY A 61 2.29 6.77 13.13
N VAL A 62 1.46 7.18 12.17
CA VAL A 62 1.76 8.33 11.29
C VAL A 62 1.34 9.66 11.93
N LEU A 63 0.13 9.71 12.48
CA LEU A 63 -0.45 10.92 13.10
C LEU A 63 0.42 11.44 14.25
N GLU A 64 0.87 10.56 15.14
CA GLU A 64 1.67 10.89 16.33
C GLU A 64 3.18 10.84 16.06
N SER A 65 3.60 10.67 14.80
CA SER A 65 5.00 10.47 14.44
C SER A 65 5.87 11.67 14.81
N ARG A 66 6.93 11.40 15.57
CA ARG A 66 7.99 12.37 15.94
C ARG A 66 9.00 12.60 14.80
N VAL A 67 8.89 11.85 13.71
CA VAL A 67 9.78 11.98 12.56
C VAL A 67 9.25 13.06 11.63
N GLU A 68 9.41 14.33 12.00
CA GLU A 68 8.89 15.48 11.24
C GLU A 68 9.25 15.41 9.75
N SER A 69 10.51 15.08 9.47
CA SER A 69 11.01 15.00 8.10
C SER A 69 10.34 13.91 7.24
N GLY A 70 9.63 12.96 7.86
CA GLY A 70 8.90 11.87 7.22
C GLY A 70 7.38 12.06 7.19
N ARG A 71 6.86 13.14 7.78
CA ARG A 71 5.43 13.46 7.83
C ARG A 71 4.89 13.80 6.45
N VAL A 72 3.83 13.11 6.03
CA VAL A 72 3.23 13.28 4.70
C VAL A 72 2.51 14.63 4.57
N ASP A 73 1.91 15.11 5.65
CA ASP A 73 1.21 16.39 5.72
C ASP A 73 2.16 17.60 5.63
N LEU A 74 3.39 17.47 6.15
CA LEU A 74 4.41 18.53 6.09
C LEU A 74 5.26 18.47 4.81
N HIS A 75 5.54 17.27 4.31
CA HIS A 75 6.48 17.05 3.21
C HIS A 75 5.96 16.05 2.16
N PRO A 76 4.80 16.31 1.52
CA PRO A 76 4.13 15.34 0.65
C PRO A 76 5.00 14.91 -0.55
N ILE A 77 5.72 15.85 -1.18
CA ILE A 77 6.62 15.56 -2.31
C ILE A 77 7.80 14.67 -1.87
N LYS A 78 8.41 14.99 -0.72
CA LYS A 78 9.51 14.20 -0.17
C LYS A 78 9.01 12.80 0.19
N ARG A 79 7.83 12.71 0.81
CA ARG A 79 7.22 11.43 1.19
C ARG A 79 6.92 10.59 -0.04
N ALA A 80 6.31 11.16 -1.07
CA ALA A 80 6.05 10.46 -2.33
C ALA A 80 7.35 9.89 -2.92
N ARG A 81 8.41 10.71 -3.00
CA ARG A 81 9.74 10.26 -3.46
C ARG A 81 10.29 9.11 -2.62
N THR A 82 10.19 9.18 -1.28
CA THR A 82 10.64 8.11 -0.39
C THR A 82 9.86 6.82 -0.61
N THR A 83 8.53 6.88 -0.73
CA THR A 83 7.68 5.71 -1.03
C THR A 83 8.03 5.10 -2.39
N PHE A 84 8.18 5.91 -3.45
CA PHE A 84 8.60 5.39 -4.77
C PHE A 84 9.99 4.77 -4.76
N THR A 85 10.91 5.36 -4.00
CA THR A 85 12.26 4.77 -3.84
C THR A 85 12.16 3.43 -3.10
N TYR A 86 11.32 3.31 -2.07
CA TYR A 86 11.08 2.04 -1.38
C TYR A 86 10.54 0.99 -2.34
N LEU A 87 9.51 1.32 -3.14
CA LEU A 87 8.95 0.40 -4.13
C LEU A 87 10.01 -0.09 -5.12
N ALA A 88 10.81 0.83 -5.66
CA ALA A 88 11.89 0.48 -6.59
C ALA A 88 12.94 -0.42 -5.94
N VAL A 89 13.37 -0.13 -4.70
CA VAL A 89 14.36 -0.95 -3.98
C VAL A 89 13.80 -2.33 -3.60
N ALA A 90 12.56 -2.38 -3.10
CA ALA A 90 11.93 -3.64 -2.70
C ALA A 90 11.79 -4.61 -3.89
N THR A 91 11.38 -4.09 -5.04
CA THR A 91 11.08 -4.89 -6.24
C THR A 91 12.30 -5.16 -7.12
N MET A 92 13.19 -4.17 -7.30
CA MET A 92 14.30 -4.23 -8.27
C MET A 92 15.68 -4.01 -7.64
N GLY A 93 15.76 -3.75 -6.33
CA GLY A 93 17.02 -3.48 -5.66
C GLY A 93 17.85 -4.74 -5.42
N SER A 94 19.18 -4.59 -5.43
CA SER A 94 20.11 -5.61 -4.94
C SER A 94 19.98 -5.80 -3.42
N ASP A 95 20.50 -6.91 -2.90
CA ASP A 95 20.47 -7.18 -1.45
C ASP A 95 21.16 -6.06 -0.66
N ALA A 96 22.27 -5.52 -1.16
CA ALA A 96 22.96 -4.40 -0.55
C ALA A 96 22.11 -3.11 -0.52
N GLN A 97 21.33 -2.84 -1.58
CA GLN A 97 20.41 -1.70 -1.62
C GLN A 97 19.24 -1.90 -0.66
N LYS A 98 18.65 -3.10 -0.63
CA LYS A 98 17.58 -3.48 0.31
C LYS A 98 18.04 -3.33 1.75
N ASP A 99 19.23 -3.83 2.08
CA ASP A 99 19.81 -3.73 3.42
C ASP A 99 20.10 -2.28 3.82
N ALA A 100 20.65 -1.47 2.91
CA ALA A 100 20.90 -0.06 3.17
C ALA A 100 19.59 0.71 3.40
N PHE A 101 18.56 0.44 2.60
CA PHE A 101 17.26 1.08 2.74
C PHE A 101 16.54 0.63 4.01
N ARG A 102 16.57 -0.67 4.34
CA ARG A 102 16.07 -1.22 5.61
C ARG A 102 16.70 -0.52 6.81
N ARG A 103 18.03 -0.36 6.83
CA ARG A 103 18.72 0.38 7.91
C ARG A 103 18.26 1.83 8.01
N ALA A 104 18.02 2.50 6.88
CA ALA A 104 17.52 3.88 6.87
C ALA A 104 16.10 4.00 7.41
N VAL A 105 15.21 3.10 6.98
CA VAL A 105 13.82 3.03 7.46
C VAL A 105 13.79 2.69 8.95
N ASN A 106 14.59 1.72 9.40
CA ASN A 106 14.65 1.32 10.82
C ASN A 106 15.00 2.49 11.75
N ARG A 107 15.85 3.43 11.33
CA ARG A 107 16.16 4.64 12.13
C ARG A 107 14.96 5.55 12.31
N ALA A 108 14.08 5.63 11.30
CA ALA A 108 12.82 6.36 11.42
C ALA A 108 11.80 5.56 12.25
N HIS A 109 11.63 4.27 11.97
CA HIS A 109 10.68 3.39 12.66
C HIS A 109 10.97 3.26 14.16
N ALA A 110 12.24 3.34 14.59
CA ALA A 110 12.60 3.32 16.01
C ALA A 110 12.00 4.46 16.84
N GLN A 111 11.51 5.51 16.21
CA GLN A 111 10.88 6.66 16.87
C GLN A 111 9.34 6.58 16.88
N VAL A 112 8.78 5.57 16.20
CA VAL A 112 7.34 5.41 15.95
C VAL A 112 6.81 4.25 16.78
N TYR A 113 6.31 4.60 17.96
CA TYR A 113 5.70 3.69 18.93
C TYR A 113 4.70 4.46 19.79
N SER A 114 3.65 3.77 20.25
CA SER A 114 2.63 4.32 21.13
C SER A 114 3.19 4.69 22.50
N THR A 115 2.65 5.73 23.12
CA THR A 115 2.90 6.08 24.53
C THR A 115 1.67 5.77 25.39
N PRO A 116 1.72 5.94 26.72
CA PRO A 116 0.53 5.80 27.57
C PRO A 116 -0.62 6.74 27.19
N GLU A 117 -0.34 7.82 26.47
CA GLU A 117 -1.34 8.79 25.99
C GLU A 117 -1.94 8.41 24.62
N SER A 118 -1.32 7.48 23.88
CA SER A 118 -1.83 7.02 22.59
C SER A 118 -3.13 6.22 22.77
N PRO A 119 -4.16 6.44 21.94
CA PRO A 119 -5.46 5.77 22.09
C PRO A 119 -5.45 4.30 21.66
N VAL A 120 -4.44 3.88 20.90
CA VAL A 120 -4.20 2.48 20.53
C VAL A 120 -2.72 2.14 20.69
N HIS A 121 -2.42 0.87 20.99
CA HIS A 121 -1.05 0.38 21.01
C HIS A 121 -0.52 0.17 19.59
N TYR A 122 0.70 0.65 19.31
CA TYR A 122 1.36 0.42 18.03
C TYR A 122 2.89 0.49 18.15
N ASN A 123 3.57 -0.19 17.23
CA ASN A 123 5.01 -0.11 17.06
C ASN A 123 5.33 -0.26 15.56
N ALA A 124 6.18 0.60 15.00
CA ALA A 124 6.51 0.49 13.57
C ALA A 124 7.36 -0.74 13.21
N PHE A 125 7.85 -1.51 14.19
CA PHE A 125 8.46 -2.83 14.01
C PHE A 125 7.47 -3.99 14.21
N ASP A 126 6.19 -3.71 14.46
CA ASP A 126 5.16 -4.74 14.50
C ASP A 126 5.01 -5.39 13.11
N PRO A 127 5.30 -6.69 12.96
CA PRO A 127 5.26 -7.36 11.66
C PRO A 127 3.84 -7.48 11.10
N ASP A 128 2.79 -7.49 11.93
CA ASP A 128 1.40 -7.53 11.46
C ASP A 128 1.00 -6.19 10.82
N LEU A 129 1.39 -5.08 11.44
CA LEU A 129 1.17 -3.75 10.86
C LEU A 129 1.99 -3.54 9.59
N GLN A 130 3.23 -4.06 9.53
CA GLN A 130 4.04 -4.00 8.31
C GLN A 130 3.48 -4.90 7.21
N LEU A 131 2.95 -6.08 7.53
CA LEU A 131 2.29 -6.96 6.58
C LEU A 131 1.07 -6.27 5.97
N TRP A 132 0.26 -5.57 6.79
CA TRP A 132 -0.84 -4.74 6.30
C TRP A 132 -0.38 -3.68 5.30
N VAL A 133 0.66 -2.93 5.63
CA VAL A 133 1.23 -1.93 4.72
C VAL A 133 1.71 -2.56 3.42
N GLY A 134 2.46 -3.66 3.48
CA GLY A 134 2.92 -4.40 2.30
C GLY A 134 1.78 -4.93 1.44
N ALA A 135 0.72 -5.47 2.07
CA ALA A 135 -0.48 -5.94 1.39
C ALA A 135 -1.24 -4.82 0.69
N CYS A 136 -1.38 -3.65 1.33
CA CYS A 136 -1.95 -2.46 0.70
C CYS A 136 -1.17 -2.05 -0.55
N LEU A 137 0.17 -2.00 -0.48
CA LEU A 137 1.02 -1.68 -1.62
C LEU A 137 0.82 -2.68 -2.77
N TYR A 138 0.80 -3.98 -2.46
CA TYR A 138 0.57 -5.03 -3.45
C TYR A 138 -0.82 -4.91 -4.09
N LYS A 139 -1.88 -4.80 -3.28
CA LYS A 139 -3.27 -4.69 -3.78
C LYS A 139 -3.45 -3.45 -4.64
N GLY A 140 -2.91 -2.31 -4.22
CA GLY A 140 -2.93 -1.08 -5.01
C GLY A 140 -2.21 -1.24 -6.36
N GLY A 141 -1.07 -1.93 -6.38
CA GLY A 141 -0.36 -2.28 -7.62
C GLY A 141 -1.20 -3.13 -8.57
N VAL A 142 -1.86 -4.16 -8.04
CA VAL A 142 -2.78 -5.03 -8.80
C VAL A 142 -3.95 -4.23 -9.38
N ASP A 143 -4.58 -3.37 -8.57
CA ASP A 143 -5.73 -2.57 -9.01
C ASP A 143 -5.38 -1.60 -10.13
N ILE A 144 -4.21 -0.98 -10.03
CA ILE A 144 -3.69 -0.09 -11.06
C ILE A 144 -3.34 -0.86 -12.33
N TYR A 145 -2.68 -2.02 -12.21
CA TYR A 145 -2.37 -2.86 -13.35
C TYR A 145 -3.67 -3.27 -14.08
N ARG A 146 -4.69 -3.72 -13.34
CA ARG A 146 -6.03 -4.07 -13.86
C ARG A 146 -6.71 -2.92 -14.57
N MET A 147 -6.67 -1.72 -13.99
CA MET A 147 -7.37 -0.55 -14.51
C MET A 147 -6.79 -0.05 -15.84
N PHE A 148 -5.46 -0.04 -15.96
CA PHE A 148 -4.74 0.66 -17.03
C PHE A 148 -4.06 -0.25 -18.06
N ILE A 149 -3.61 -1.45 -17.65
CA ILE A 149 -2.87 -2.36 -18.52
C ILE A 149 -3.75 -3.54 -18.93
N GLY A 150 -4.36 -4.21 -17.96
CA GLY A 150 -5.15 -5.43 -18.18
C GLY A 150 -5.01 -6.39 -17.00
N GLU A 151 -5.45 -7.63 -17.14
CA GLU A 151 -5.38 -8.61 -16.06
C GLU A 151 -4.36 -9.70 -16.38
N LEU A 152 -3.53 -10.05 -15.40
CA LEU A 152 -2.63 -11.21 -15.46
C LEU A 152 -3.42 -12.49 -15.13
N ASP A 153 -2.98 -13.62 -15.68
CA ASP A 153 -3.56 -14.93 -15.41
C ASP A 153 -2.53 -16.04 -15.26
N GLY A 154 -3.02 -17.20 -14.83
CA GLY A 154 -2.22 -18.41 -14.66
C GLY A 154 -0.89 -18.16 -13.94
N GLU A 155 0.19 -18.67 -14.54
CA GLU A 155 1.54 -18.60 -13.98
C GLU A 155 2.09 -17.17 -13.89
N ASP A 156 1.66 -16.26 -14.77
CA ASP A 156 2.09 -14.86 -14.73
C ASP A 156 1.52 -14.14 -13.52
N ALA A 157 0.24 -14.38 -13.20
CA ALA A 157 -0.37 -13.87 -11.97
C ALA A 157 0.27 -14.45 -10.71
N ASP A 158 0.61 -15.74 -10.72
CA ASP A 158 1.24 -16.41 -9.57
C ASP A 158 2.71 -15.99 -9.39
N ARG A 159 3.43 -15.72 -10.48
CA ARG A 159 4.78 -15.12 -10.43
C ARG A 159 4.72 -13.70 -9.87
N HIS A 160 3.82 -12.86 -10.41
CA HIS A 160 3.62 -11.50 -9.92
C HIS A 160 3.24 -11.45 -8.44
N TYR A 161 2.41 -12.39 -7.97
CA TYR A 161 2.07 -12.55 -6.56
C TYR A 161 3.29 -12.84 -5.67
N ARG A 162 4.14 -13.80 -6.08
CA ARG A 162 5.37 -14.13 -5.35
C ARG A 162 6.36 -12.97 -5.29
N GLU A 163 6.47 -12.19 -6.37
CA GLU A 163 7.31 -10.98 -6.41
C GLU A 163 6.80 -9.90 -5.43
N GLY A 164 5.48 -9.81 -5.24
CA GLY A 164 4.84 -8.89 -4.29
C GLY A 164 5.28 -9.08 -2.83
N MET A 165 5.71 -10.28 -2.45
CA MET A 165 6.20 -10.58 -1.09
C MET A 165 7.30 -9.61 -0.62
N ALA A 166 8.17 -9.18 -1.55
CA ALA A 166 9.27 -8.27 -1.24
C ALA A 166 8.79 -6.92 -0.68
N LEU A 167 7.55 -6.50 -0.95
CA LEU A 167 6.96 -5.26 -0.42
C LEU A 167 6.80 -5.29 1.10
N ALA A 168 6.67 -6.48 1.70
CA ALA A 168 6.62 -6.68 3.15
C ALA A 168 7.98 -7.14 3.70
N THR A 169 8.61 -8.12 3.06
CA THR A 169 9.83 -8.78 3.58
C THR A 169 11.11 -7.97 3.41
N THR A 170 11.08 -6.87 2.66
CA THR A 170 12.19 -5.90 2.66
C THR A 170 12.38 -5.26 4.04
N LEU A 171 11.37 -5.28 4.92
CA LEU A 171 11.48 -4.77 6.29
C LEU A 171 11.58 -5.90 7.32
N GLN A 172 10.62 -6.02 8.24
CA GLN A 172 10.67 -6.94 9.39
C GLN A 172 9.73 -8.12 9.23
N VAL A 173 8.84 -8.11 8.23
CA VAL A 173 7.92 -9.21 7.97
C VAL A 173 8.71 -10.43 7.51
N PRO A 174 8.64 -11.56 8.20
CA PRO A 174 9.29 -12.78 7.76
C PRO A 174 8.49 -13.41 6.60
N PRO A 175 9.13 -14.12 5.65
CA PRO A 175 8.46 -14.64 4.45
C PRO A 175 7.23 -15.51 4.72
N GLU A 176 7.23 -16.28 5.81
CA GLU A 176 6.14 -17.16 6.22
C GLU A 176 4.86 -16.43 6.62
N MET A 177 4.93 -15.12 6.95
CA MET A 177 3.75 -14.30 7.22
C MET A 177 3.07 -13.81 5.94
N TRP A 178 3.78 -13.81 4.80
CA TRP A 178 3.14 -13.49 3.53
C TRP A 178 2.17 -14.62 3.14
N PRO A 179 0.93 -14.32 2.72
CA PRO A 179 -0.03 -15.38 2.41
C PRO A 179 0.53 -16.30 1.31
N ALA A 180 0.30 -17.62 1.44
CA ALA A 180 0.99 -18.61 0.61
C ALA A 180 0.66 -18.53 -0.89
N ASP A 181 -0.55 -18.09 -1.22
CA ASP A 181 -1.06 -17.95 -2.59
C ASP A 181 -2.08 -16.81 -2.69
N ARG A 182 -2.55 -16.51 -3.91
CA ARG A 182 -3.52 -15.43 -4.16
C ARG A 182 -4.84 -15.63 -3.43
N ALA A 183 -5.29 -16.88 -3.23
CA ALA A 183 -6.52 -17.16 -2.51
C ALA A 183 -6.35 -16.96 -0.99
N ALA A 184 -5.18 -17.29 -0.45
CA ALA A 184 -4.80 -16.99 0.92
C ALA A 184 -4.69 -15.47 1.14
N PHE A 185 -4.14 -14.74 0.16
CA PHE A 185 -4.11 -13.28 0.18
C PHE A 185 -5.52 -12.69 0.23
N ASP A 186 -6.45 -13.22 -0.56
CA ASP A 186 -7.83 -12.73 -0.55
C ASP A 186 -8.52 -12.95 0.79
N ARG A 187 -8.29 -14.10 1.45
CA ARG A 187 -8.78 -14.34 2.82
C ARG A 187 -8.18 -13.34 3.82
N TYR A 188 -6.85 -13.22 3.82
CA TYR A 188 -6.14 -12.25 4.65
C TYR A 188 -6.63 -10.81 4.42
N TRP A 189 -6.87 -10.44 3.17
CA TRP A 189 -7.36 -9.11 2.80
C TRP A 189 -8.73 -8.85 3.42
N GLN A 190 -9.69 -9.77 3.25
CA GLN A 190 -11.03 -9.63 3.84
C GLN A 190 -11.00 -9.59 5.37
N GLU A 191 -10.19 -10.45 5.99
CA GLU A 191 -9.98 -10.43 7.45
C GLU A 191 -9.34 -9.11 7.92
N SER A 192 -8.46 -8.53 7.13
CA SER A 192 -7.82 -7.25 7.42
C SER A 192 -8.76 -6.06 7.24
N LEU A 193 -9.66 -6.11 6.26
CA LEU A 193 -10.70 -5.10 6.08
C LEU A 193 -11.64 -4.99 7.29
N ALA A 194 -11.91 -6.10 7.98
CA ALA A 194 -12.70 -6.08 9.22
C ALA A 194 -12.01 -5.35 10.38
N GLN A 195 -10.71 -5.09 10.28
CA GLN A 195 -9.89 -4.42 11.29
C GLN A 195 -9.59 -2.96 10.92
N VAL A 196 -10.12 -2.49 9.78
CA VAL A 196 -10.02 -1.10 9.35
C VAL A 196 -11.04 -0.26 10.13
N HIS A 197 -10.56 0.86 10.70
CA HIS A 197 -11.38 1.84 11.40
C HIS A 197 -10.72 3.22 11.31
N ILE A 198 -11.44 4.21 10.79
CA ILE A 198 -11.00 5.61 10.73
C ILE A 198 -11.87 6.42 11.70
N ASP A 199 -11.32 6.72 12.87
CA ASP A 199 -11.90 7.66 13.83
C ASP A 199 -11.73 9.11 13.38
N GLU A 200 -12.20 10.05 14.20
CA GLU A 200 -12.19 11.48 13.85
C GLU A 200 -10.77 12.04 13.69
N ALA A 201 -9.84 11.70 14.58
CA ALA A 201 -8.50 12.28 14.55
C ALA A 201 -7.74 11.83 13.30
N VAL A 202 -7.83 10.54 12.96
CA VAL A 202 -7.21 10.02 11.72
C VAL A 202 -7.94 10.56 10.50
N ARG A 203 -9.27 10.74 10.54
CA ARG A 203 -10.03 11.35 9.44
C ARG A 203 -9.60 12.79 9.17
N GLU A 204 -9.49 13.63 10.20
CA GLU A 204 -9.01 15.00 10.09
C GLU A 204 -7.62 15.06 9.46
N TYR A 205 -6.73 14.15 9.85
CA TYR A 205 -5.40 14.02 9.26
C TYR A 205 -5.42 13.61 7.78
N LEU A 206 -6.35 12.73 7.39
CA LEU A 206 -6.46 12.21 6.02
C LEU A 206 -7.16 13.19 5.07
N TYR A 207 -7.98 14.12 5.55
CA TYR A 207 -8.73 15.06 4.70
C TYR A 207 -7.84 15.85 3.71
N PRO A 208 -6.72 16.47 4.12
CA PRO A 208 -5.82 17.17 3.21
C PRO A 208 -5.11 16.25 2.20
N ILE A 209 -5.04 14.95 2.46
CA ILE A 209 -4.43 13.95 1.57
C ILE A 209 -5.46 13.50 0.51
N ALA A 210 -6.75 13.54 0.86
CA ALA A 210 -7.85 13.13 -0.02
C ALA A 210 -8.36 14.25 -0.96
N ALA A 211 -8.06 15.52 -0.65
CA ALA A 211 -8.51 16.70 -1.40
C ALA A 211 -7.64 16.99 -2.63
#